data_AF-A0A1A6GI22-F1
#
_entry.id   AF-A0A1A6GI22-F1
#
_cell.length_a   1.000
_cell.length_b   1.000
_cell.length_c   1.000
_cell.angle_alpha   90.00
_cell.angle_beta   90.00
_cell.angle_gamma   90.00
#
_symmetry.space_group_name_H-M   'P 1'
#
loop_
_entity.id
_entity.type
_entity.pdbx_description
1 polymer ?
#
loop_
_entity_poly.entity_id
_entity_poly.type
_entity_poly.pdbx_seq_one_letter_code
_entity_poly.pdbx_strand_id
1 'polypeptide(L)'
;MTIPYGWAKRPMLQRIGDLHPDIPVSVIFGARSCIDGNSGTSIQSLRPKSYVKTIAILGAGHYVYADQPEEFNQKVKEICHTVD
;
A
#
# COMPACT_ATOMS: atom_id res chain seq x y z
N MET A 1 -28.75 -6.25 11.06
CA MET A 1 -27.74 -5.29 11.54
C MET A 1 -26.92 -4.84 10.36
N THR A 2 -27.17 -3.65 9.81
CA THR A 2 -26.22 -3.01 8.88
C THR A 2 -25.06 -2.49 9.72
N ILE A 3 -23.93 -3.19 9.66
CA ILE A 3 -22.66 -2.65 10.18
C ILE A 3 -22.43 -1.35 9.40
N PRO A 4 -22.30 -0.18 10.05
CA PRO A 4 -22.01 1.04 9.33
C PRO A 4 -20.59 0.88 8.78
N TYR A 5 -20.49 0.62 7.49
CA TYR A 5 -19.21 0.66 6.80
C TYR A 5 -18.62 2.06 7.01
N GLY A 6 -17.48 2.13 7.67
CA GLY A 6 -16.76 3.38 7.89
C GLY A 6 -15.92 3.68 6.66
N TRP A 7 -16.15 4.82 6.01
CA TRP A 7 -15.28 5.31 4.95
C TRP A 7 -14.33 6.38 5.46
N ALA A 8 -13.13 6.43 4.86
CA ALA A 8 -12.21 7.52 5.11
C ALA A 8 -12.85 8.85 4.71
N LYS A 9 -13.03 9.77 5.68
CA LYS A 9 -13.58 11.12 5.43
C LYS A 9 -12.73 11.93 4.43
N ARG A 10 -11.42 11.66 4.36
CA ARG A 10 -10.45 12.28 3.45
C ARG A 10 -9.51 11.21 2.91
N PRO A 11 -9.92 10.42 1.90
CA PRO A 11 -9.15 9.29 1.41
C PRO A 11 -7.83 9.76 0.78
N MET A 12 -6.74 9.04 1.05
CA MET A 12 -5.42 9.38 0.49
C MET A 12 -5.39 9.25 -1.03
N LEU A 13 -6.14 8.29 -1.59
CA LEU A 13 -6.17 8.02 -3.03
C LEU A 13 -6.54 9.26 -3.87
N GLN A 14 -7.46 10.10 -3.37
CA GLN A 14 -7.91 11.31 -4.10
C GLN A 14 -6.84 12.42 -4.18
N ARG A 15 -5.81 12.38 -3.32
CA ARG A 15 -4.78 13.42 -3.21
C ARG A 15 -3.35 12.89 -3.43
N ILE A 16 -3.22 11.62 -3.78
CA ILE A 16 -1.90 10.98 -3.98
C ILE A 16 -1.19 11.50 -5.23
N GLY A 17 -1.96 12.00 -6.21
CA GLY A 17 -1.42 12.65 -7.40
C GLY A 17 -0.74 14.00 -7.12
N ASP A 18 -1.15 14.70 -6.06
CA ASP A 18 -0.60 16.02 -5.69
C ASP A 18 0.74 15.93 -4.95
N LEU A 19 1.14 14.73 -4.51
CA LEU A 19 2.42 14.50 -3.85
C LEU A 19 3.57 14.72 -4.86
N HIS A 20 4.68 15.30 -4.42
CA HIS A 20 5.81 15.63 -5.31
C HIS A 20 6.28 14.40 -6.13
N PRO A 21 6.58 14.54 -7.43
CA PRO A 21 6.88 13.39 -8.28
C PRO A 21 8.09 12.57 -7.82
N ASP A 22 9.07 13.23 -7.22
CA ASP A 22 10.31 12.60 -6.74
C ASP A 22 10.14 11.78 -5.46
N ILE A 23 8.96 11.81 -4.83
CA ILE A 23 8.70 11.02 -3.63
C ILE A 23 8.25 9.62 -4.07
N PRO A 24 9.07 8.56 -3.83
CA PRO A 24 8.70 7.20 -4.14
C PRO A 24 7.63 6.71 -3.16
N VAL A 25 6.67 5.94 -3.66
CA VAL A 25 5.59 5.36 -2.84
C VAL A 25 5.61 3.84 -2.96
N SER A 26 5.71 3.16 -1.82
CA SER A 26 5.59 1.70 -1.74
C SER A 26 4.32 1.33 -0.97
N VAL A 27 3.47 0.49 -1.57
CA VAL A 27 2.22 0.00 -0.97
C VAL A 27 2.39 -1.48 -0.63
N ILE A 28 2.27 -1.82 0.65
CA ILE A 28 2.36 -3.20 1.15
C ILE A 28 0.97 -3.64 1.60
N PHE A 29 0.52 -4.80 1.15
CA PHE A 29 -0.76 -5.39 1.56
C PHE A 29 -0.66 -6.91 1.62
N GLY A 30 -1.55 -7.54 2.39
CA GLY A 30 -1.60 -9.00 2.49
C GLY A 30 -2.46 -9.60 1.39
N ALA A 31 -1.98 -10.68 0.77
CA ALA A 31 -2.65 -11.34 -0.35
C ALA A 31 -4.01 -11.97 0.00
N ARG A 32 -4.30 -12.18 1.29
CA ARG A 32 -5.57 -12.74 1.80
C ARG A 32 -6.51 -11.65 2.35
N SER A 33 -6.20 -10.38 2.14
CA SER A 33 -6.99 -9.24 2.61
C SER A 33 -8.17 -8.94 1.68
N CYS A 34 -9.29 -8.47 2.26
CA CYS A 34 -10.41 -7.90 1.50
C CYS A 34 -10.06 -6.52 0.89
N ILE A 35 -8.95 -5.91 1.32
CA ILE A 35 -8.36 -4.74 0.69
C ILE A 35 -7.43 -5.26 -0.41
N ASP A 36 -7.93 -5.27 -1.63
CA ASP A 36 -7.25 -5.79 -2.81
C ASP A 36 -6.12 -4.88 -3.30
N GLY A 37 -5.30 -5.41 -4.21
CA GLY A 37 -4.23 -4.66 -4.89
C GLY A 37 -4.72 -3.55 -5.83
N ASN A 38 -6.04 -3.42 -6.05
CA ASN A 38 -6.62 -2.43 -6.98
C ASN A 38 -6.32 -0.99 -6.53
N SER A 39 -6.20 -0.78 -5.22
CA SER A 39 -5.75 0.51 -4.67
C SER A 39 -4.32 0.85 -5.11
N GLY A 40 -3.43 -0.14 -5.15
CA GLY A 40 -2.05 0.04 -5.64
C GLY A 40 -2.00 0.38 -7.13
N THR A 41 -2.81 -0.30 -7.96
CA THR A 41 -2.94 0.03 -9.39
C THR A 41 -3.48 1.45 -9.59
N SER A 42 -4.49 1.84 -8.81
CA SER A 42 -5.05 3.20 -8.87
C SER A 42 -4.00 4.26 -8.53
N ILE A 43 -3.14 4.02 -7.53
CA ILE A 43 -2.04 4.93 -7.18
C ILE A 43 -1.02 5.03 -8.32
N GLN A 44 -0.68 3.91 -8.98
CA GLN A 44 0.21 3.92 -10.16
C GLN A 44 -0.37 4.75 -11.29
N SER A 45 -1.66 4.60 -11.59
CA SER A 45 -2.33 5.40 -12.64
C SER A 45 -2.38 6.89 -12.30
N LEU A 46 -2.53 7.25 -11.02
CA LEU A 46 -2.57 8.65 -10.57
C LEU A 46 -1.18 9.29 -10.48
N ARG A 47 -0.11 8.50 -10.46
CA ARG A 47 1.29 8.97 -10.38
C ARG A 47 2.16 8.40 -11.50
N PRO A 48 1.84 8.66 -12.79
CA PRO A 48 2.54 8.04 -13.92
C PRO A 48 4.02 8.43 -14.06
N LYS A 49 4.43 9.53 -13.42
CA LYS A 49 5.80 10.08 -13.46
C LYS A 49 6.63 9.76 -12.22
N SER A 50 6.08 9.00 -11.27
CA SER A 50 6.73 8.71 -9.99
C SER A 50 6.92 7.23 -9.80
N TYR A 51 7.90 6.86 -8.98
CA TYR A 51 8.07 5.48 -8.57
C TYR A 51 6.92 5.05 -7.65
N VAL A 52 6.14 4.07 -8.09
CA VAL A 52 5.10 3.44 -7.29
C VAL A 52 5.26 1.92 -7.36
N LYS A 53 5.54 1.30 -6.22
CA LYS A 53 5.66 -0.16 -6.11
C LYS A 53 4.57 -0.74 -5.22
N THR A 54 3.99 -1.83 -5.68
CA THR A 54 2.93 -2.55 -4.98
C THR A 54 3.47 -3.93 -4.59
N ILE A 55 3.42 -4.28 -3.31
CA ILE A 55 4.00 -5.50 -2.76
C ILE A 55 2.92 -6.28 -2.02
N ALA A 56 2.67 -7.50 -2.47
CA ALA A 56 1.78 -8.44 -1.81
C ALA A 56 2.58 -9.39 -0.92
N ILE A 57 2.20 -9.51 0.35
CA ILE A 57 2.77 -10.50 1.27
C ILE A 57 1.85 -11.72 1.32
N LEU A 58 2.42 -12.88 0.99
CA LEU A 58 1.66 -14.13 0.89
C LEU A 58 1.36 -14.67 2.29
N GLY A 59 0.16 -15.23 2.46
CA GLY A 59 -0.28 -15.77 3.76
C GLY A 59 -0.79 -14.70 4.75
N ALA A 60 -0.60 -13.41 4.48
CA ALA A 60 -1.09 -12.33 5.32
C ALA A 60 -2.46 -11.77 4.90
N GLY A 61 -3.25 -11.35 5.87
CA GLY A 61 -4.51 -10.61 5.74
C GLY A 61 -4.30 -9.09 5.81
N HIS A 62 -5.23 -8.37 6.43
CA HIS A 62 -5.16 -6.91 6.51
C HIS A 62 -4.02 -6.42 7.43
N TYR A 63 -3.79 -7.12 8.55
CA TYR A 63 -2.75 -6.80 9.52
C TYR A 63 -1.44 -7.50 9.15
N VAL A 64 -0.84 -7.07 8.03
CA VAL A 64 0.32 -7.74 7.41
C VAL A 64 1.50 -7.91 8.38
N TYR A 65 1.73 -6.89 9.21
CA TYR A 65 2.79 -6.89 10.22
C TYR A 65 2.54 -7.90 11.36
N ALA A 66 1.30 -8.34 11.58
CA ALA A 66 0.94 -9.29 12.61
C ALA A 66 0.90 -10.72 12.06
N ASP A 67 0.39 -10.90 10.84
CA ASP A 67 0.26 -12.22 10.22
C ASP A 67 1.61 -12.76 9.71
N GLN A 68 2.47 -11.90 9.17
CA GLN A 68 3.78 -12.26 8.61
C GLN A 68 4.86 -11.23 9.00
N PRO A 69 5.23 -11.13 10.29
CA PRO A 69 6.13 -10.10 10.78
C PRO A 69 7.53 -10.14 10.16
N GLU A 70 8.10 -11.33 9.95
CA GLU A 70 9.43 -11.48 9.35
C GLU A 70 9.46 -11.01 7.89
N GLU A 71 8.50 -11.47 7.08
CA GLU A 71 8.40 -11.11 5.66
C GLU A 71 8.10 -9.60 5.51
N PHE A 72 7.20 -9.06 6.34
CA PHE A 72 6.92 -7.63 6.37
C PHE A 72 8.18 -6.81 6.67
N ASN A 73 8.90 -7.14 7.72
CA ASN A 73 10.11 -6.42 8.13
C ASN A 73 11.22 -6.53 7.07
N GLN A 74 11.38 -7.70 6.45
CA GLN A 74 12.31 -7.90 5.35
C GLN A 74 11.99 -6.95 4.18
N LYS A 75 10.72 -6.89 3.77
CA LYS A 75 10.28 -6.02 2.66
C LYS A 75 10.44 -4.53 2.99
N VAL A 76 10.17 -4.12 4.22
CA VAL A 76 10.41 -2.74 4.66
C VAL A 76 11.91 -2.40 4.56
N LYS A 77 12.80 -3.26 5.05
CA LYS A 77 14.25 -3.05 4.93
C LYS A 77 14.71 -2.98 3.48
N GLU A 78 14.23 -3.88 2.62
CA GLU A 78 14.52 -3.85 1.18
C GLU A 78 14.14 -2.50 0.56
N ILE A 79 12.94 -1.97 0.88
CA ILE A 79 12.51 -0.65 0.40
C ILE A 79 13.44 0.45 0.92
N CYS A 80 13.77 0.44 2.20
CA CYS A 80 14.67 1.44 2.79
C CYS A 80 16.07 1.42 2.14
N HIS A 81 16.57 0.27 1.70
CA HIS A 81 17.83 0.18 0.97
C HIS A 81 17.76 0.67 -0.49
N THR A 82 16.56 0.89 -1.04
CA THR A 82 16.37 1.39 -2.41
C THR A 82 16.21 2.91 -2.49
N VAL A 83 16.12 3.58 -1.35
CA VAL A 83 15.96 5.04 -1.25
C VAL A 83 17.18 5.59 -0.50
N ASP A 84 17.92 6.49 -1.13
CA ASP A 84 19.11 7.17 -0.61
C ASP A 84 18.99 8.66 -0.92
#